data_AF-A7RW58-F1
#
_entry.id   AF-A7RW58-F1
#
_cell.length_a   1.000
_cell.length_b   1.000
_cell.length_c   1.000
_cell.angle_alpha   90.00
_cell.angle_beta   90.00
_cell.angle_gamma   90.00
#
_symmetry.space_group_name_H-M   'P 1'
#
loop_
_entity.id
_entity.type
_entity.pdbx_description
1 polymer ?
#
loop_
_entity_poly.entity_id
_entity_poly.type
_entity_poly.pdbx_seq_one_letter_code
_entity_poly.pdbx_strand_id
1 'polypeptide(L)'
;CAEMQSEHFAHTSGIFPIALTPCHPLDVYCDLATSGGGWTVIQRRVDGSVDFYRDRDEYKRGFGNKDGEFWLGLDNIYAMTSQRRYRVRFDLEDLVLYMN
;
A
#
# COMPACT_ATOMS: atom_id res chain seq x y z
N CYS A 1 -5.25 -6.98 -4.63
CA CYS A 1 -6.06 -5.78 -4.92
C CYS A 1 -6.63 -5.82 -6.34
N ALA A 2 -5.81 -5.90 -7.41
CA ALA A 2 -6.34 -5.99 -8.77
C ALA A 2 -7.33 -7.15 -8.98
N GLU A 3 -7.00 -8.36 -8.52
CA GLU A 3 -7.89 -9.53 -8.58
C GLU A 3 -9.19 -9.33 -7.79
N MET A 4 -9.07 -8.87 -6.54
CA MET A 4 -10.23 -8.54 -5.68
C MET A 4 -11.19 -7.54 -6.35
N GLN A 5 -10.64 -6.60 -7.12
CA GLN A 5 -11.44 -5.64 -7.86
C GLN A 5 -12.12 -6.27 -9.08
N SER A 6 -11.38 -7.04 -9.89
CA SER A 6 -11.91 -7.64 -11.12
C SER A 6 -12.99 -8.68 -10.86
N GLU A 7 -12.91 -9.38 -9.73
CA GLU A 7 -13.88 -10.39 -9.34
C GLU A 7 -15.05 -9.79 -8.54
N HIS A 8 -15.10 -8.46 -8.39
CA HIS A 8 -16.11 -7.73 -7.61
C HIS A 8 -16.25 -8.22 -6.16
N PHE A 9 -15.16 -8.76 -5.59
CA PHE A 9 -15.15 -9.20 -4.20
C PHE A 9 -15.13 -8.03 -3.21
N ALA A 10 -14.63 -6.87 -3.63
CA ALA A 10 -14.65 -5.64 -2.85
C ALA A 10 -14.91 -4.42 -3.73
N HIS A 11 -15.80 -3.54 -3.25
CA HIS A 11 -16.15 -2.27 -3.91
C HIS A 11 -15.65 -1.03 -3.16
N THR A 12 -15.07 -1.23 -1.98
CA THR A 12 -14.58 -0.17 -1.09
C THR A 12 -13.12 -0.43 -0.75
N SER A 13 -12.32 0.64 -0.79
CA SER A 13 -10.93 0.59 -0.35
C SER A 13 -10.83 0.17 1.11
N GLY A 14 -9.76 -0.54 1.48
CA GLY A 14 -9.58 -1.09 2.82
C GLY A 14 -8.42 -2.06 2.93
N ILE A 15 -8.21 -2.62 4.12
CA ILE A 15 -7.17 -3.63 4.35
C ILE A 15 -7.70 -5.01 3.99
N PHE A 16 -6.94 -5.72 3.17
CA PHE A 16 -7.24 -7.10 2.78
C PHE A 16 -5.98 -7.97 2.79
N PRO A 17 -6.10 -9.27 3.14
CA PRO A 17 -4.99 -10.21 3.00
C PRO A 17 -4.76 -10.55 1.53
N ILE A 18 -3.51 -10.45 1.07
CA ILE A 18 -3.07 -10.97 -0.23
C ILE A 18 -2.09 -12.12 -0.03
N ALA A 19 -2.15 -13.15 -0.88
CA ALA A 19 -1.18 -14.23 -0.85
C ALA A 19 0.13 -13.80 -1.52
N LEU A 20 1.18 -13.57 -0.72
CA LEU A 20 2.54 -13.38 -1.26
C LEU A 20 3.20 -14.71 -1.62
N THR A 21 2.86 -15.74 -0.86
CA THR A 21 3.19 -17.14 -1.10
C THR A 21 1.98 -17.97 -0.68
N PRO A 22 1.89 -19.26 -1.07
CA PRO A 22 0.78 -20.13 -0.64
C PRO A 22 0.61 -20.24 0.89
N CYS A 23 1.64 -19.91 1.69
CA CYS A 23 1.63 -20.11 3.14
C CYS A 23 1.75 -18.83 3.98
N HIS A 24 1.97 -17.66 3.36
CA HIS A 24 2.09 -16.39 4.09
C HIS A 24 1.20 -15.32 3.44
N PRO A 25 -0.03 -15.12 3.98
CA PRO A 25 -0.83 -13.97 3.63
C PRO A 25 -0.21 -12.70 4.23
N LEU A 26 -0.27 -11.60 3.47
CA LEU A 26 0.14 -10.27 3.89
C LEU A 26 -1.06 -9.34 3.82
N ASP A 27 -1.38 -8.69 4.92
CA ASP A 27 -2.37 -7.60 4.90
C ASP A 27 -1.81 -6.41 4.14
N VAL A 28 -2.58 -5.90 3.17
CA VAL A 28 -2.27 -4.70 2.40
C VAL A 28 -3.47 -3.77 2.34
N TYR A 29 -3.23 -2.47 2.24
CA TYR A 29 -4.30 -1.54 1.90
C TYR A 29 -4.53 -1.59 0.38
N CYS A 30 -5.75 -1.95 -0.02
CA CYS A 30 -6.21 -1.89 -1.40
C CYS A 30 -6.96 -0.59 -1.65
N ASP A 31 -6.47 0.21 -2.58
CA ASP A 31 -7.24 1.31 -3.15
C ASP A 31 -8.02 0.80 -4.37
N LEU A 32 -9.34 0.72 -4.22
CA LEU A 32 -10.27 0.18 -5.22
C LEU A 32 -11.03 1.28 -5.97
N ALA A 33 -10.76 2.55 -5.68
CA ALA A 33 -11.48 3.68 -6.25
C ALA A 33 -10.60 4.50 -7.22
N THR A 34 -9.36 4.80 -6.84
CA THR A 34 -8.55 5.80 -7.56
C THR A 34 -8.11 5.30 -8.94
N SER A 35 -8.37 6.11 -9.98
CA SER A 35 -8.07 5.83 -11.40
C SER A 35 -8.31 4.39 -11.84
N GLY A 36 -9.54 3.94 -11.62
CA GLY A 36 -9.96 2.60 -12.01
C GLY A 36 -9.57 1.51 -11.02
N GLY A 37 -8.99 1.86 -9.86
CA GLY A 37 -8.77 1.01 -8.69
C GLY A 37 -7.83 -0.18 -8.88
N GLY A 38 -7.87 -1.11 -7.92
CA GLY A 38 -7.07 -2.34 -7.95
C GLY A 38 -5.63 -2.14 -7.47
N TRP A 39 -5.33 -0.99 -6.87
CA TRP A 39 -4.00 -0.61 -6.45
C TRP A 39 -3.68 -1.20 -5.07
N THR A 40 -2.50 -1.80 -4.95
CA THR A 40 -1.91 -2.13 -3.65
C THR A 40 -1.08 -0.95 -3.19
N VAL A 41 -1.45 -0.33 -2.08
CA VAL A 41 -0.70 0.80 -1.51
C VAL A 41 0.53 0.26 -0.76
N ILE A 42 1.71 0.66 -1.21
CA ILE A 42 2.99 0.21 -0.61
C ILE A 42 3.58 1.24 0.37
N GLN A 43 3.11 2.49 0.31
CA GLN A 43 3.55 3.59 1.14
C GLN A 43 2.44 4.64 1.19
N ARG A 44 2.19 5.24 2.35
CA ARG A 44 1.27 6.39 2.49
C ARG A 44 1.78 7.37 3.53
N ARG A 45 1.77 8.67 3.18
CA ARG A 45 1.90 9.81 4.11
C ARG A 45 0.59 10.57 4.16
N VAL A 46 0.23 11.10 5.33
CA VAL A 46 -1.01 11.86 5.55
C VAL A 46 -0.73 13.05 6.47
N ASP A 47 -0.32 12.78 7.70
CA ASP A 47 -0.28 13.78 8.78
C ASP A 47 1.06 13.84 9.53
N GLY A 48 2.03 13.00 9.15
CA GLY A 48 3.31 12.92 9.84
C GLY A 48 3.28 12.19 11.19
N SER A 49 2.19 11.46 11.50
CA SER A 49 2.06 10.69 12.76
C SER A 49 3.05 9.53 12.88
N VAL A 50 3.62 9.06 11.78
CA VAL A 50 4.63 8.00 11.77
C VAL A 50 5.99 8.59 11.39
N ASP A 51 7.00 8.30 12.21
CA ASP A 51 8.38 8.63 11.87
C ASP A 51 8.88 7.72 10.73
N PHE A 52 9.40 8.33 9.67
CA PHE A 52 10.02 7.65 8.53
C PHE A 52 11.55 7.68 8.59
N TYR A 53 12.16 8.32 9.58
CA TYR A 53 13.59 8.21 9.83
C TYR A 53 13.92 6.89 10.54
N ARG A 54 13.96 5.82 9.74
CA ARG A 54 14.08 4.43 10.22
C ARG A 54 15.35 3.75 9.76
N ASP A 55 15.75 2.71 10.48
CA ASP A 55 16.91 1.92 10.08
C ASP A 55 16.61 1.01 8.88
N ARG A 56 17.68 0.42 8.32
CA ARG A 56 17.57 -0.46 7.16
C ARG A 56 16.66 -1.66 7.42
N ASP A 57 16.71 -2.24 8.61
CA ASP A 57 15.98 -3.46 8.92
C ASP A 57 14.49 -3.20 9.11
N GLU A 58 14.13 -2.03 9.63
CA GLU A 58 12.75 -1.52 9.64
C GLU A 58 12.24 -1.27 8.22
N TYR A 59 13.04 -0.64 7.34
CA TYR A 59 12.67 -0.48 5.93
C TYR A 59 12.53 -1.81 5.19
N LYS A 60 13.29 -2.84 5.57
CA LYS A 60 13.12 -4.19 5.02
C LYS A 60 11.80 -4.83 5.44
N ARG A 61 11.48 -4.78 6.73
CA ARG A 61 10.27 -5.42 7.30
C ARG A 61 8.98 -4.65 7.05
N GLY A 62 9.06 -3.33 6.96
CA GLY A 62 7.90 -2.44 6.97
C GLY A 62 7.60 -1.88 8.36
N PHE A 63 6.87 -0.77 8.41
CA PHE A 63 6.49 -0.06 9.63
C PHE A 63 5.24 0.82 9.43
N GLY A 64 4.65 1.28 10.53
CA GLY A 64 3.43 2.11 10.53
C GLY A 64 2.14 1.30 10.54
N ASN A 65 1.02 1.97 10.23
CA ASN A 65 -0.32 1.39 10.22
C ASN A 65 -0.94 1.52 8.83
N LYS A 66 -1.45 0.41 8.28
CA LYS A 66 -2.07 0.36 6.95
C LYS A 66 -3.39 1.12 6.84
N ASP A 67 -4.00 1.46 7.97
CA ASP A 67 -5.14 2.39 8.05
C ASP A 67 -4.73 3.87 8.16
N GLY A 68 -3.43 4.16 8.33
CA GLY A 68 -2.87 5.51 8.43
C GLY A 68 -1.59 5.66 7.59
N GLU A 69 -0.51 6.17 8.19
CA GLU A 69 0.80 6.24 7.53
C GLU A 69 1.59 4.93 7.67
N PHE A 70 2.21 4.48 6.59
CA PHE A 70 3.02 3.25 6.62
C PHE A 70 4.01 3.13 5.46
N TRP A 71 4.93 2.19 5.64
CA TRP A 71 5.79 1.61 4.62
C TRP A 71 5.61 0.09 4.64
N LEU A 72 5.29 -0.52 3.49
CA LEU A 72 4.95 -1.94 3.43
C LEU A 72 6.13 -2.88 3.71
N GLY A 73 7.36 -2.42 3.48
CA GLY A 73 8.58 -3.23 3.64
C GLY A 73 9.17 -3.68 2.31
N LEU A 74 10.48 -3.51 2.14
CA LEU A 74 11.19 -3.88 0.91
C LEU A 74 11.10 -5.38 0.63
N ASP A 75 11.15 -6.24 1.64
CA ASP A 75 11.08 -7.70 1.44
C ASP A 75 9.69 -8.10 0.92
N ASN A 76 8.63 -7.43 1.40
CA ASN A 76 7.26 -7.62 0.94
C ASN A 76 7.06 -7.09 -0.49
N ILE A 77 7.57 -5.88 -0.78
CA ILE A 77 7.50 -5.28 -2.12
C ILE A 77 8.26 -6.14 -3.13
N TYR A 78 9.45 -6.63 -2.77
CA TYR A 78 10.22 -7.54 -3.62
C TYR A 78 9.47 -8.85 -3.88
N ALA A 79 8.94 -9.49 -2.83
CA ALA A 79 8.15 -10.71 -2.97
C ALA A 79 6.97 -10.51 -3.92
N MET A 80 6.18 -9.43 -3.78
CA MET A 80 5.08 -9.12 -4.71
C MET A 80 5.56 -8.91 -6.14
N THR A 81 6.54 -8.02 -6.32
CA THR A 81 6.98 -7.58 -7.65
C THR A 81 7.78 -8.63 -8.41
N SER A 82 8.26 -9.68 -7.73
CA SER A 82 8.88 -10.84 -8.35
C SER A 82 7.89 -11.80 -9.04
N GLN A 83 6.59 -11.74 -8.71
CA GLN A 83 5.60 -12.69 -9.23
C GLN A 83 5.16 -12.38 -10.67
N ARG A 84 5.08 -11.09 -11.03
CA ARG A 84 4.65 -10.61 -12.35
C ARG A 84 5.09 -9.17 -12.54
N ARG A 85 4.82 -8.60 -13.72
CA ARG A 85 5.07 -7.19 -13.98
C ARG A 85 4.05 -6.30 -13.28
N TYR A 86 4.53 -5.29 -12.57
CA TYR A 86 3.71 -4.25 -11.94
C TYR A 86 3.99 -2.89 -12.57
N ARG A 87 3.03 -1.97 -12.45
CA ARG A 87 3.22 -0.54 -12.69
C ARG A 87 3.28 0.16 -11.33
N VAL A 88 4.17 1.12 -11.19
CA VAL A 88 4.21 2.00 -10.03
C VAL A 88 3.49 3.30 -10.35
N ARG A 89 2.84 3.87 -9.34
CA ARG A 89 2.15 5.15 -9.39
C ARG A 89 2.53 5.94 -8.14
N PHE A 90 2.72 7.23 -8.31
CA PHE A 90 2.96 8.18 -7.23
C PHE A 90 1.86 9.22 -7.26
N ASP A 91 1.12 9.33 -6.16
CA ASP A 91 0.15 10.38 -5.93
C ASP A 91 0.76 11.37 -4.94
N LEU A 92 0.78 12.65 -5.32
CA LEU A 92 1.31 13.74 -4.53
C LEU A 92 0.21 14.77 -4.38
N GLU A 93 -0.04 15.18 -3.14
CA GLU A 93 -0.93 16.29 -2.81
C GLU A 93 -0.07 17.43 -2.27
N ASP A 94 -0.35 18.64 -2.75
CA ASP A 94 0.28 19.83 -2.20
C ASP A 94 -0.48 20.28 -0.95
N LEU A 95 0.20 20.94 -0.03
CA LEU A 95 -0.43 21.55 1.13
C LEU A 95 -1.29 22.71 0.63
N VAL A 96 -2.57 22.44 0.39
CA VAL A 96 -3.55 23.52 0.25
C VAL A 96 -3.77 24.11 1.64
N LEU A 97 -2.80 24.92 2.09
CA LEU A 97 -2.98 25.84 3.20
C LEU A 97 -4.17 26.71 2.84
N TYR A 98 -5.24 26.60 3.63
CA TYR A 98 -6.29 27.59 3.80
C TYR A 98 -6.21 28.81 2.86
N MET A 99 -6.67 28.63 1.63
CA MET A 99 -7.03 29.74 0.73
C MET A 99 -8.42 29.45 0.16
N ASN A 100 -9.38 29.39 1.08
CA ASN A 100 -10.65 30.14 1.06
C ASN A 100 -11.44 29.86 2.33
#